data_AF-A0A2V8YRY5-F1
#
_entry.id   AF-A0A2V8YRY5-F1
#
_cell.length_a   1.000
_cell.length_b   1.000
_cell.length_c   1.000
_cell.angle_alpha   90.00
_cell.angle_beta   90.00
_cell.angle_gamma   90.00
#
_symmetry.space_group_name_H-M   'P 1'
#
loop_
_entity.id
_entity.type
_entity.pdbx_description
1 polymer ?
#
loop_
_entity_poly.entity_id
_entity_poly.type
_entity_poly.pdbx_seq_one_letter_code
_entity_poly.pdbx_strand_id
1 'polypeptide(L)'
;MRRKSLAPSTLLNWRNCLDEWLNPNLGDLPLDSADNLPVKKLVSVMSEGRLSAKTMRNYVQVVKMVVASAVNEKGKQIHPREWNEEFIALPVVSKKKQRCPTFSGEVVTGILSKTKKEKYRIMFALFAAAGLRFGEGLGIGIKNISPDCSTIKIIEKAWRGERQRFLKTESGEREVDLHSSVAAMLREYIGERKSGFGSMCRLPKAWMRSFAFWRTSSAEPRVTPS
;
A
#
# COMPACT_ATOMS: atom_id res chain seq x y z
N MET A 1 -25.79 -6.88 -8.70
CA MET A 1 -24.41 -6.44 -9.00
C MET A 1 -23.44 -7.59 -8.78
N ARG A 2 -22.63 -7.96 -9.79
CA ARG A 2 -21.49 -8.88 -9.58
C ARG A 2 -20.40 -8.15 -8.78
N ARG A 3 -19.82 -8.78 -7.75
CA ARG A 3 -18.68 -8.21 -7.03
C ARG A 3 -17.51 -8.06 -8.01
N LYS A 4 -16.94 -6.85 -8.12
CA LYS A 4 -15.66 -6.65 -8.81
C LYS A 4 -14.60 -7.49 -8.09
N SER A 5 -13.72 -8.14 -8.85
CA SER A 5 -12.59 -8.87 -8.29
C SER A 5 -11.73 -7.93 -7.42
N LEU A 6 -11.34 -8.39 -6.24
CA LEU A 6 -10.49 -7.61 -5.35
C LEU A 6 -9.07 -7.53 -5.90
N ALA A 7 -8.40 -6.40 -5.71
CA ALA A 7 -7.02 -6.26 -6.13
C ALA A 7 -6.13 -7.31 -5.41
N PRO A 8 -5.12 -7.91 -6.09
CA PRO A 8 -4.25 -8.92 -5.48
C PRO A 8 -3.57 -8.47 -4.18
N SER A 9 -3.22 -7.19 -4.08
CA SER A 9 -2.65 -6.60 -2.86
C SER A 9 -3.63 -6.58 -1.68
N THR A 10 -4.93 -6.46 -1.95
CA THR A 10 -5.98 -6.50 -0.92
C THR A 10 -6.15 -7.92 -0.40
N LEU A 11 -6.21 -8.90 -1.31
CA LEU A 11 -6.29 -10.32 -0.96
C LEU A 11 -5.10 -10.77 -0.11
N LEU A 12 -3.89 -10.37 -0.49
CA LEU A 12 -2.68 -10.68 0.29
C LEU A 12 -2.75 -10.07 1.70
N ASN A 13 -3.14 -8.79 1.81
CA ASN A 13 -3.24 -8.14 3.12
C ASN A 13 -4.31 -8.79 4.01
N TRP A 14 -5.42 -9.24 3.43
CA TRP A 14 -6.48 -9.93 4.17
C TRP A 14 -6.06 -11.33 4.60
N ARG A 15 -5.38 -12.10 3.74
CA ARG A 15 -4.81 -13.40 4.13
C ARG A 15 -3.84 -13.25 5.29
N ASN A 16 -2.87 -12.34 5.19
CA ASN A 16 -1.93 -12.09 6.29
C ASN A 16 -2.63 -11.63 7.58
N CYS A 17 -3.70 -10.84 7.47
CA CYS A 17 -4.51 -10.47 8.64
C CYS A 17 -5.18 -11.69 9.28
N LEU A 18 -5.74 -12.57 8.46
CA LEU A 18 -6.42 -13.78 8.92
C LEU A 18 -5.42 -14.74 9.56
N ASP A 19 -4.35 -15.07 8.85
CA ASP A 19 -3.39 -16.09 9.27
C ASP A 19 -2.61 -15.69 10.53
N GLU A 20 -2.17 -14.43 10.63
CA GLU A 20 -1.29 -13.98 11.72
C GLU A 20 -2.05 -13.48 12.95
N TRP A 21 -3.27 -12.95 12.78
CA TRP A 21 -3.96 -12.22 13.85
C TRP A 21 -5.36 -12.75 14.16
N LEU A 22 -6.19 -13.02 13.14
CA LEU A 22 -7.58 -13.39 13.41
C LEU A 22 -7.73 -14.88 13.73
N ASN A 23 -7.22 -15.77 12.88
CA ASN A 23 -7.38 -17.21 13.07
C ASN A 23 -6.77 -17.70 14.40
N PRO A 24 -5.56 -17.27 14.82
CA PRO A 24 -5.00 -17.72 16.08
C PRO A 24 -5.76 -17.26 17.34
N ASN A 25 -6.57 -16.20 17.24
CA ASN A 25 -7.24 -15.59 18.39
C ASN A 25 -8.76 -15.78 18.39
N LEU A 26 -9.36 -15.90 17.21
CA LEU A 26 -10.82 -15.95 17.01
C LEU A 26 -11.25 -17.09 16.08
N GLY A 27 -10.32 -17.83 15.46
CA GLY A 27 -10.64 -18.80 14.41
C GLY A 27 -11.51 -19.96 14.88
N ASP A 28 -11.31 -20.42 16.12
CA ASP A 28 -12.08 -21.51 16.71
C ASP A 28 -13.37 -21.03 17.39
N LEU A 29 -13.63 -19.72 17.43
CA LEU A 29 -14.85 -19.19 18.04
C LEU A 29 -16.03 -19.37 17.08
N PRO A 30 -17.15 -19.92 17.57
CA PRO A 30 -18.41 -19.84 16.86
C PRO A 30 -18.77 -18.39 16.50
N LEU A 31 -19.35 -18.19 15.31
CA LEU A 31 -19.61 -16.84 14.79
C LEU A 31 -20.62 -16.06 15.64
N ASP A 32 -21.54 -16.76 16.32
CA ASP A 32 -22.45 -16.16 17.28
C ASP A 32 -21.72 -15.60 18.51
N SER A 33 -20.57 -16.17 18.88
CA SER A 33 -19.80 -15.81 20.05
C SER A 33 -18.77 -14.72 19.76
N ALA A 34 -18.53 -14.39 18.48
CA ALA A 34 -17.63 -13.32 18.04
C ALA A 34 -18.21 -11.91 18.31
N ASP A 35 -18.25 -11.52 19.58
CA ASP A 35 -18.79 -10.24 20.07
C ASP A 35 -17.68 -9.31 20.63
N ASN A 36 -18.08 -8.20 21.25
CA ASN A 36 -17.22 -7.15 21.78
C ASN A 36 -16.12 -7.66 22.73
N LEU A 37 -16.40 -8.64 23.59
CA LEU A 37 -15.41 -9.15 24.56
C LEU A 37 -14.27 -9.95 23.89
N PRO A 38 -14.52 -10.95 23.02
CA PRO A 38 -13.45 -11.57 22.24
C PRO A 38 -12.66 -10.58 21.38
N VAL A 39 -13.32 -9.60 20.76
CA VAL A 39 -12.64 -8.57 19.97
C VAL A 39 -11.76 -7.67 20.85
N LYS A 40 -12.18 -7.36 22.08
CA LYS A 40 -11.35 -6.64 23.06
C LYS A 40 -10.07 -7.40 23.40
N LYS A 41 -10.16 -8.72 23.59
CA LYS A 41 -8.98 -9.58 23.81
C LYS A 41 -8.04 -9.52 22.61
N LEU A 42 -8.58 -9.63 21.39
CA LEU A 42 -7.79 -9.48 20.16
C LEU A 42 -7.08 -8.11 20.10
N VAL A 43 -7.76 -7.02 20.43
CA VAL A 43 -7.14 -5.68 20.46
C VAL A 43 -6.00 -5.59 21.48
N SER A 44 -6.16 -6.24 22.64
CA SER A 44 -5.13 -6.31 23.67
C SER A 44 -3.88 -7.05 23.14
N VAL A 45 -4.06 -8.22 22.53
CA VAL A 45 -2.99 -8.99 21.88
C VAL A 45 -2.29 -8.20 20.77
N MET A 46 -3.05 -7.49 19.93
CA MET A 46 -2.47 -6.62 18.90
C MET A 46 -1.68 -5.44 19.49
N SER A 47 -2.14 -4.89 20.61
CA SER A 47 -1.44 -3.81 21.32
C SER A 47 -0.13 -4.31 21.93
N GLU A 48 -0.12 -5.49 22.55
CA GLU A 48 1.09 -6.16 23.03
C GLU A 48 2.07 -6.46 21.89
N GLY A 49 1.53 -6.84 20.73
CA GLY A 49 2.26 -6.98 19.47
C GLY A 49 2.76 -5.66 18.85
N ARG A 50 2.53 -4.52 19.50
CA ARG A 50 2.95 -3.17 19.08
C ARG A 50 2.41 -2.76 17.71
N LEU A 51 1.20 -3.20 17.34
CA LEU A 51 0.57 -2.78 16.10
C LEU A 51 0.17 -1.31 16.16
N SER A 52 0.21 -0.63 15.00
CA SER A 52 -0.31 0.73 14.92
C SER A 52 -1.83 0.77 15.13
N ALA A 53 -2.34 1.86 15.70
CA ALA A 53 -3.78 2.07 15.88
C ALA A 53 -4.59 1.87 14.58
N LYS A 54 -4.02 2.28 13.44
CA LYS A 54 -4.67 2.13 12.13
C LYS A 54 -4.72 0.67 11.70
N THR A 55 -3.67 -0.11 11.96
CA THR A 55 -3.63 -1.55 11.68
C THR A 55 -4.70 -2.27 12.50
N MET A 56 -4.74 -2.02 13.82
CA MET A 56 -5.74 -2.63 14.71
C MET A 56 -7.17 -2.37 14.25
N ARG A 57 -7.52 -1.11 13.96
CA ARG A 57 -8.86 -0.77 13.45
C ARG A 57 -9.18 -1.47 12.13
N ASN A 58 -8.21 -1.56 11.21
CA ASN A 58 -8.43 -2.25 9.94
C ASN A 58 -8.67 -3.75 10.15
N TYR A 59 -7.98 -4.39 11.10
CA TYR A 59 -8.16 -5.82 11.38
C TYR A 59 -9.48 -6.11 12.10
N VAL A 60 -9.86 -5.27 13.07
CA VAL A 60 -11.20 -5.37 13.68
C VAL A 60 -12.30 -5.14 12.64
N GLN A 61 -12.10 -4.25 11.66
CA GLN A 61 -13.05 -4.09 10.57
C GLN A 61 -13.23 -5.38 9.75
N VAL A 62 -12.18 -6.18 9.56
CA VAL A 62 -12.31 -7.50 8.91
C VAL A 62 -13.21 -8.41 9.74
N VAL A 63 -13.05 -8.46 11.06
CA VAL A 63 -13.94 -9.24 11.95
C VAL A 63 -15.40 -8.80 11.79
N LYS A 64 -15.67 -7.48 11.86
CA LYS A 64 -17.01 -6.92 11.66
C LYS A 64 -17.62 -7.34 10.31
N MET A 65 -16.80 -7.32 9.25
CA MET A 65 -17.22 -7.75 7.91
C MET A 65 -17.51 -9.24 7.83
N VAL A 66 -16.72 -10.09 8.49
CA VAL A 66 -16.94 -11.54 8.52
C VAL A 66 -18.26 -11.87 9.22
N VAL A 67 -18.51 -11.31 10.42
CA VAL A 67 -19.78 -11.48 11.15
C VAL A 67 -20.96 -11.00 10.31
N ALA A 68 -20.85 -9.81 9.69
CA ALA A 68 -21.89 -9.26 8.84
C ALA A 68 -22.13 -10.04 7.53
N SER A 69 -21.18 -10.88 7.10
CA SER A 69 -21.29 -11.65 5.87
C SER A 69 -22.20 -12.88 6.00
N ALA A 70 -22.43 -13.35 7.23
CA ALA A 70 -23.38 -14.41 7.51
C ALA A 70 -24.81 -13.86 7.46
N VAL A 71 -25.51 -14.15 6.36
CA VAL A 71 -26.87 -13.68 6.10
C VAL A 71 -27.81 -14.85 5.82
N ASN A 72 -29.08 -14.72 6.19
CA ASN A 72 -30.12 -15.68 5.86
C ASN A 72 -30.62 -15.52 4.41
N GLU A 73 -31.56 -16.36 3.98
CA GLU A 73 -32.16 -16.33 2.64
C GLU A 73 -32.79 -14.99 2.26
N LYS A 74 -33.20 -14.20 3.26
CA LYS A 74 -33.77 -12.85 3.09
C LYS A 74 -32.69 -11.76 3.07
N GLY A 75 -31.41 -12.12 3.10
CA GLY A 75 -30.27 -11.21 3.12
C GLY A 75 -30.08 -10.46 4.44
N LYS A 76 -30.75 -10.86 5.53
CA LYS A 76 -30.57 -10.27 6.86
C LYS A 76 -29.44 -10.98 7.59
N GLN A 77 -28.64 -10.22 8.35
CA GLN A 77 -27.57 -10.79 9.18
C GLN A 77 -28.14 -11.84 10.15
N ILE A 78 -27.48 -12.99 10.25
CA ILE A 78 -27.86 -14.08 11.15
C ILE A 78 -27.55 -13.70 12.60
N HIS A 79 -26.42 -13.01 12.83
CA HIS A 79 -25.98 -12.55 14.14
C HIS A 79 -25.76 -11.03 14.12
N PRO A 80 -26.83 -10.21 14.19
CA PRO A 80 -26.68 -8.76 14.30
C PRO A 80 -26.02 -8.41 15.65
N ARG A 81 -25.08 -7.46 15.63
CA ARG A 81 -24.31 -7.03 16.79
C ARG A 81 -24.18 -5.52 16.86
N GLU A 82 -24.30 -4.97 18.07
CA GLU A 82 -23.91 -3.59 18.35
C GLU A 82 -22.44 -3.54 18.76
N TRP A 83 -21.62 -2.89 17.95
CA TRP A 83 -20.17 -2.79 18.20
C TRP A 83 -19.87 -1.57 19.09
N ASN A 84 -19.50 -1.83 20.34
CA ASN A 84 -19.05 -0.81 21.28
C ASN A 84 -17.54 -0.63 21.17
N GLU A 85 -17.11 0.33 20.34
CA GLU A 85 -15.68 0.57 20.07
C GLU A 85 -14.90 1.02 21.31
N GLU A 86 -15.56 1.68 22.26
CA GLU A 86 -14.98 2.10 23.53
C GLU A 86 -14.73 0.89 24.44
N PHE A 87 -15.73 0.00 24.58
CA PHE A 87 -15.58 -1.24 25.34
C PHE A 87 -14.48 -2.14 24.76
N ILE A 88 -14.43 -2.27 23.43
CA ILE A 88 -13.38 -3.00 22.69
C ILE A 88 -11.98 -2.37 22.91
N ALA A 89 -11.92 -1.12 23.38
CA ALA A 89 -10.70 -0.33 23.51
C ALA A 89 -10.01 -0.08 22.16
N LEU A 90 -10.78 0.20 21.10
CA LEU A 90 -10.23 0.50 19.77
C LEU A 90 -9.47 1.83 19.77
N PRO A 91 -8.15 1.82 19.46
CA PRO A 91 -7.32 3.02 19.58
C PRO A 91 -7.67 4.07 18.52
N VAL A 92 -7.79 5.33 18.93
CA VAL A 92 -8.11 6.46 18.04
C VAL A 92 -6.96 6.73 17.06
N VAL A 93 -7.27 6.79 15.76
CA VAL A 93 -6.29 7.12 14.73
C VAL A 93 -6.21 8.63 14.59
N SER A 94 -5.17 9.24 15.16
CA SER A 94 -4.88 10.66 14.95
C SER A 94 -4.19 10.87 13.60
N LYS A 95 -4.86 11.56 12.67
CA LYS A 95 -4.26 11.96 11.38
C LYS A 95 -2.98 12.79 11.57
N LYS A 96 -2.94 13.66 12.58
CA LYS A 96 -1.78 14.52 12.90
C LYS A 96 -0.55 13.73 13.32
N LYS A 97 -0.73 12.53 13.91
CA LYS A 97 0.37 11.65 14.33
C LYS A 97 0.83 10.69 13.23
N GLN A 98 0.20 10.74 12.04
CA GLN A 98 0.62 9.88 10.93
C GLN A 98 1.91 10.43 10.33
N ARG A 99 2.87 9.52 10.11
CA ARG A 99 4.17 9.85 9.53
C ARG A 99 4.00 10.21 8.05
N CYS A 100 3.99 11.51 7.77
CA CYS A 100 3.92 12.08 6.42
C CYS A 100 5.14 12.98 6.18
N PRO A 101 6.34 12.41 5.98
CA PRO A 101 7.54 13.20 5.74
C PRO A 101 7.40 13.94 4.41
N THR A 102 7.73 15.24 4.42
CA THR A 102 7.87 16.06 3.22
C THR A 102 9.35 16.44 3.07
N PHE A 103 9.82 16.51 1.83
CA PHE A 103 11.19 16.91 1.52
C PHE A 103 11.18 18.28 0.85
N SER A 104 12.16 19.12 1.19
CA SER A 104 12.39 20.38 0.47
C SER A 104 13.04 20.13 -0.88
N GLY A 105 12.95 21.11 -1.79
CA GLY A 105 13.61 21.05 -3.10
C GLY A 105 15.13 20.87 -3.01
N GLU A 106 15.75 21.42 -1.96
CA GLU A 106 17.18 21.27 -1.68
C GLU A 106 17.54 19.82 -1.33
N VAL A 107 16.74 19.16 -0.49
CA VAL A 107 16.94 17.76 -0.14
C VAL A 107 16.79 16.87 -1.37
N VAL A 108 15.76 17.12 -2.20
CA VAL A 108 15.57 16.39 -3.46
C VAL A 108 16.77 16.59 -4.38
N THR A 109 17.23 17.83 -4.56
CA THR A 109 18.42 18.15 -5.37
C THR A 109 19.66 17.42 -4.87
N GLY A 110 19.87 17.38 -3.54
CA GLY A 110 20.95 16.63 -2.90
C GLY A 110 20.86 15.12 -3.09
N ILE A 111 19.65 14.55 -3.10
CA ILE A 111 19.43 13.13 -3.43
C ILE A 111 19.82 12.88 -4.89
N LEU A 112 19.38 13.74 -5.81
CA LEU A 112 19.67 13.59 -7.23
C LEU A 112 21.16 13.70 -7.55
N SER A 113 21.90 14.60 -6.88
CA SER A 113 23.34 14.76 -7.09
C SER A 113 24.16 13.57 -6.58
N LYS A 114 23.74 12.95 -5.47
CA LYS A 114 24.41 11.78 -4.89
C LYS A 114 24.03 10.45 -5.57
N THR A 115 22.97 10.44 -6.37
CA THR A 115 22.47 9.20 -7.00
C THR A 115 23.29 8.83 -8.23
N LYS A 116 24.22 7.88 -8.05
CA LYS A 116 25.15 7.43 -9.11
C LYS A 116 24.47 6.71 -10.28
N LYS A 117 23.42 5.93 -10.01
CA LYS A 117 22.74 5.14 -11.05
C LYS A 117 21.65 5.99 -11.68
N GLU A 118 21.84 6.31 -12.96
CA GLU A 118 20.93 7.14 -13.76
C GLU A 118 19.46 6.72 -13.64
N LYS A 119 19.18 5.41 -13.70
CA LYS A 119 17.82 4.87 -13.53
C LYS A 119 17.12 5.26 -12.22
N TYR A 120 17.88 5.44 -11.14
CA TYR A 120 17.34 5.87 -9.86
C TYR A 120 17.26 7.38 -9.79
N ARG A 121 18.19 8.09 -10.44
CA ARG A 121 18.17 9.54 -10.52
C ARG A 121 16.90 10.02 -11.24
N ILE A 122 16.58 9.47 -12.41
CA ILE A 122 15.34 9.82 -13.12
C ILE A 122 14.09 9.41 -12.34
N MET A 123 14.10 8.25 -11.68
CA MET A 123 13.00 7.79 -10.83
C MET A 123 12.69 8.78 -9.71
N PHE A 124 13.71 9.21 -8.97
CA PHE A 124 13.52 10.17 -7.88
C PHE A 124 13.07 11.54 -8.40
N ALA A 125 13.61 11.99 -9.54
CA ALA A 125 13.20 13.24 -10.16
C ALA A 125 11.72 13.21 -10.57
N LEU A 126 11.28 12.13 -11.22
CA LEU A 126 9.88 11.95 -11.60
C LEU A 126 8.94 11.86 -10.39
N PHE A 127 9.33 11.14 -9.33
CA PHE A 127 8.53 11.07 -8.12
C PHE A 127 8.37 12.43 -7.42
N ALA A 128 9.44 13.22 -7.38
CA ALA A 128 9.40 14.55 -6.79
C ALA A 128 8.60 15.54 -7.65
N ALA A 129 8.77 15.50 -8.97
CA ALA A 129 8.18 16.49 -9.89
C ALA A 129 6.70 16.19 -10.22
N ALA A 130 6.35 14.92 -10.45
CA ALA A 130 5.02 14.52 -10.91
C ALA A 130 4.12 13.97 -9.79
N GLY A 131 4.62 13.90 -8.54
CA GLY A 131 3.84 13.45 -7.38
C GLY A 131 3.27 12.04 -7.54
N LEU A 132 3.98 11.15 -8.23
CA LEU A 132 3.45 9.84 -8.60
C LEU A 132 3.41 8.91 -7.37
N ARG A 133 2.37 8.08 -7.30
CA ARG A 133 2.41 6.95 -6.36
C ARG A 133 3.48 5.97 -6.82
N PHE A 134 4.14 5.32 -5.86
CA PHE A 134 5.25 4.41 -6.16
C PHE A 134 4.92 3.35 -7.24
N GLY A 135 3.74 2.73 -7.14
CA GLY A 135 3.27 1.77 -8.15
C GLY A 135 2.96 2.39 -9.51
N GLU A 136 2.52 3.65 -9.56
CA GLU A 136 2.27 4.38 -10.82
C GLU A 136 3.59 4.65 -11.54
N GLY A 137 4.60 5.19 -10.85
CA GLY A 137 5.90 5.47 -11.49
C GLY A 137 6.61 4.20 -11.97
N LEU A 138 6.50 3.10 -11.22
CA LEU A 138 7.00 1.80 -11.71
C LEU A 138 6.19 1.28 -12.91
N GLY A 139 4.92 1.66 -13.02
CA GLY A 139 4.04 1.26 -14.10
C GLY A 139 4.32 1.98 -15.42
N ILE A 140 5.03 3.10 -15.43
CA ILE A 140 5.18 3.95 -16.62
C ILE A 140 5.83 3.18 -17.78
N GLY A 141 5.07 3.00 -18.85
CA GLY A 141 5.55 2.56 -20.15
C GLY A 141 5.93 3.75 -21.04
N ILE A 142 6.97 3.58 -21.87
CA ILE A 142 7.45 4.63 -22.81
C ILE A 142 6.31 5.08 -23.74
N LYS A 143 5.45 4.16 -24.17
CA LYS A 143 4.26 4.44 -25.00
C LYS A 143 3.25 5.42 -24.38
N ASN A 144 3.32 5.66 -23.08
CA ASN A 144 2.42 6.56 -22.36
C ASN A 144 3.08 7.92 -22.06
N ILE A 145 4.26 8.18 -22.65
CA ILE A 145 4.99 9.43 -22.53
C ILE A 145 4.84 10.17 -23.86
N SER A 146 4.60 11.47 -23.82
CA SER A 146 4.54 12.29 -25.03
C SER A 146 5.88 12.26 -25.80
N PRO A 147 5.88 12.47 -27.12
CA PRO A 147 7.12 12.42 -27.92
C PRO A 147 8.22 13.39 -27.45
N ASP A 148 7.83 14.53 -26.89
CA ASP A 148 8.70 15.55 -26.31
C ASP A 148 8.99 15.31 -24.81
N CYS A 149 8.52 14.21 -24.23
CA CYS A 149 8.68 13.88 -22.80
C CYS A 149 8.13 14.94 -21.84
N SER A 150 7.28 15.86 -22.29
CA SER A 150 6.66 16.89 -21.45
C SER A 150 5.46 16.37 -20.66
N THR A 151 4.83 15.29 -21.11
CA THR A 151 3.59 14.78 -20.50
C THR A 151 3.69 13.27 -20.25
N ILE A 152 3.22 12.82 -19.09
CA ILE A 152 3.11 11.40 -18.75
C ILE A 152 1.65 11.04 -18.49
N LYS A 153 1.13 10.06 -19.24
CA LYS A 153 -0.18 9.47 -19.03
C LYS A 153 -0.14 8.32 -18.02
N ILE A 154 -0.81 8.52 -16.90
CA ILE A 154 -0.91 7.55 -15.81
C ILE A 154 -2.18 6.72 -15.98
N ILE A 155 -2.05 5.53 -16.56
CA ILE A 155 -3.17 4.60 -16.80
C ILE A 155 -2.90 3.18 -16.29
N GLU A 156 -1.68 2.92 -15.82
CA GLU A 156 -1.25 1.61 -15.34
C GLU A 156 -0.35 1.75 -14.12
N LYS A 157 -0.25 0.68 -13.34
CA LYS A 157 0.65 0.58 -12.19
C LYS A 157 1.39 -0.74 -12.21
N ALA A 158 2.48 -0.84 -11.46
CA ALA A 158 3.17 -2.10 -11.19
C ALA A 158 3.05 -2.48 -9.71
N TRP A 159 2.89 -3.78 -9.45
CA TRP A 159 2.92 -4.35 -8.10
C TRP A 159 3.55 -5.74 -8.14
N ARG A 160 4.53 -6.00 -7.25
CA ARG A 160 5.30 -7.26 -7.22
C ARG A 160 5.88 -7.69 -8.58
N GLY A 161 6.25 -6.72 -9.42
CA GLY A 161 6.86 -6.97 -10.73
C GLY A 161 5.86 -7.26 -11.84
N GLU A 162 4.57 -7.27 -11.51
CA GLU A 162 3.50 -7.44 -12.48
C GLU A 162 2.87 -6.09 -12.83
N ARG A 163 2.62 -5.90 -14.13
CA ARG A 163 1.89 -4.74 -14.64
C ARG A 163 0.39 -4.96 -14.45
N GLN A 164 -0.26 -3.98 -13.85
CA GLN A 164 -1.69 -3.93 -13.64
C GLN A 164 -2.26 -2.79 -14.49
N ARG A 165 -3.05 -3.13 -15.50
CA ARG A 165 -3.72 -2.18 -16.41
C ARG A 165 -4.97 -1.54 -15.78
N PHE A 166 -4.96 -1.37 -14.47
CA PHE A 166 -6.02 -0.73 -13.73
C PHE A 166 -5.39 0.10 -12.62
N LEU A 167 -6.03 1.22 -12.29
CA LEU A 167 -5.65 2.03 -11.14
C LEU A 167 -6.58 1.75 -9.97
N LYS A 168 -6.22 2.24 -8.77
CA LYS A 168 -7.02 2.00 -7.57
C LYS A 168 -8.41 2.63 -7.68
N THR A 169 -8.53 3.74 -8.41
CA THR A 169 -9.73 4.56 -8.58
C THR A 169 -9.75 5.11 -10.01
N GLU A 170 -10.94 5.42 -10.52
CA GLU A 170 -11.12 6.05 -11.84
C GLU A 170 -10.40 7.40 -11.93
N SER A 171 -10.46 8.22 -10.87
CA SER A 171 -9.68 9.47 -10.73
C SER A 171 -8.16 9.26 -10.68
N GLY A 172 -7.69 8.01 -10.69
CA GLY A 172 -6.27 7.72 -10.81
C GLY A 172 -5.76 8.00 -12.22
N GLU A 173 -6.63 7.84 -13.23
CA GLU A 173 -6.30 8.07 -14.63
C GLU A 173 -6.16 9.57 -14.87
N ARG A 174 -4.96 9.99 -15.25
CA ARG A 174 -4.63 11.39 -15.47
C ARG A 174 -3.39 11.56 -16.34
N GLU A 175 -3.26 12.74 -16.90
CA GLU A 175 -2.02 13.20 -17.54
C GLU A 175 -1.31 14.17 -16.58
N VAL A 176 0.01 14.08 -16.53
CA VAL A 176 0.84 14.91 -15.66
C VAL A 176 1.89 15.62 -16.51
N ASP A 177 1.87 16.94 -16.45
CA ASP A 177 2.85 17.78 -17.10
C ASP A 177 4.16 17.81 -16.30
N LEU A 178 5.26 17.73 -17.02
CA LEU A 178 6.61 17.80 -16.49
C LEU A 178 7.21 19.17 -16.79
N HIS A 179 7.86 19.73 -15.78
CA HIS A 179 8.71 20.88 -15.98
C HIS A 179 9.81 20.57 -17.01
N SER A 180 10.18 21.56 -17.82
CA SER A 180 11.12 21.43 -18.95
C SER A 180 12.44 20.76 -18.57
N SER A 181 12.98 21.05 -17.37
CA SER A 181 14.20 20.42 -16.87
C SER A 181 14.05 18.91 -16.63
N VAL A 182 12.90 18.45 -16.13
CA VAL A 182 12.63 17.03 -15.87
C VAL A 182 12.30 16.31 -17.17
N ALA A 183 11.59 16.97 -18.09
CA ALA A 183 11.34 16.47 -19.44
C ALA A 183 12.65 16.25 -20.21
N ALA A 184 13.61 17.18 -20.09
CA ALA A 184 14.95 17.03 -20.68
C ALA A 184 15.70 15.83 -20.09
N MET A 185 15.72 15.68 -18.76
CA MET A 185 16.32 14.51 -18.10
C MET A 185 15.66 13.19 -18.52
N LEU A 186 14.34 13.19 -18.66
CA LEU A 186 13.59 12.01 -19.10
C LEU A 186 13.92 11.64 -20.54
N ARG A 187 14.05 12.65 -21.41
CA ARG A 187 14.38 12.48 -22.82
C ARG A 187 15.80 11.93 -23.00
N GLU A 188 16.78 12.52 -22.31
CA GLU A 188 18.16 12.02 -22.28
C GLU A 188 18.20 10.56 -21.83
N TYR A 189 17.47 10.26 -20.76
CA TYR A 189 17.38 8.90 -20.25
C TYR A 189 16.77 7.94 -21.28
N ILE A 190 15.60 8.27 -21.85
CA ILE A 190 14.90 7.39 -22.82
C ILE A 190 15.78 7.15 -24.06
N GLY A 191 16.46 8.18 -24.56
CA GLY A 191 17.27 8.12 -25.77
C GLY A 191 16.42 7.65 -26.96
N GLU A 192 16.93 6.70 -27.73
CA GLU A 192 16.26 6.17 -28.92
C GLU A 192 15.27 5.01 -28.64
N ARG A 193 15.01 4.70 -27.37
CA ARG A 193 14.19 3.54 -27.00
C ARG A 193 12.73 3.74 -27.42
N LYS A 194 12.28 2.94 -28.39
CA LYS A 194 10.90 2.94 -28.92
C LYS A 194 9.95 2.01 -28.15
N SER A 195 10.48 1.11 -27.35
CA SER A 195 9.71 0.15 -26.58
C SER A 195 10.42 -0.26 -25.29
N GLY A 196 9.67 -0.86 -24.37
CA GLY A 196 10.13 -1.17 -23.02
C GLY A 196 9.62 -0.19 -21.98
N PHE A 197 9.99 -0.44 -20.73
CA PHE A 197 9.83 0.55 -19.68
C PHE A 197 10.87 1.65 -19.89
N GLY A 198 10.64 2.83 -19.32
CA GLY A 198 11.75 3.71 -18.96
C GLY A 198 12.58 3.04 -17.86
N SER A 199 13.18 1.88 -18.11
CA SER A 199 14.08 1.02 -17.29
C SER A 199 13.87 0.93 -15.76
N MET A 200 12.75 1.41 -15.22
CA MET A 200 12.41 1.36 -13.80
C MET A 200 11.99 -0.05 -13.37
N CYS A 201 11.53 -0.87 -14.32
CA CYS A 201 11.07 -2.24 -14.07
C CYS A 201 12.14 -3.33 -14.14
N ARG A 202 13.40 -3.04 -14.51
CA ARG A 202 14.51 -3.96 -14.18
C ARG A 202 15.03 -3.67 -12.76
N LEU A 203 14.12 -3.69 -11.79
CA LEU A 203 14.50 -3.94 -10.40
C LEU A 203 14.74 -5.45 -10.28
N PRO A 204 15.92 -5.90 -9.83
CA PRO A 204 16.13 -7.32 -9.54
C PRO A 204 14.98 -7.82 -8.66
N LYS A 205 14.46 -9.03 -8.92
CA LYS A 205 13.46 -9.68 -8.04
C LYS A 205 13.87 -9.62 -6.56
N ALA A 206 15.19 -9.62 -6.30
CA ALA A 206 15.80 -9.42 -4.98
C ALA A 206 15.33 -8.13 -4.26
N TRP A 207 15.19 -7.00 -4.96
CA TRP A 207 14.79 -5.73 -4.33
C TRP A 207 13.30 -5.67 -3.93
N MET A 208 12.42 -6.37 -4.64
CA MET A 208 11.01 -6.47 -4.22
C MET A 208 10.82 -7.35 -2.97
N ARG A 209 11.78 -8.24 -2.67
CA ARG A 209 11.88 -8.96 -1.40
C ARG A 209 12.57 -8.11 -0.32
N SER A 210 13.64 -7.39 -0.66
CA SER A 210 14.40 -6.58 0.31
C SER A 210 13.65 -5.37 0.86
N PHE A 211 12.59 -4.85 0.24
CA PHE A 211 11.78 -3.79 0.88
C PHE A 211 10.84 -4.29 1.98
N ALA A 212 10.66 -5.61 2.14
CA ALA A 212 10.12 -6.16 3.38
C ALA A 212 11.02 -5.80 4.58
N PHE A 213 12.33 -5.63 4.35
CA PHE A 213 13.31 -5.23 5.36
C PHE A 213 13.01 -3.86 5.97
N TRP A 214 12.59 -2.87 5.18
CA TRP A 214 12.22 -1.54 5.72
C TRP A 214 10.90 -1.51 6.49
N ARG A 215 10.07 -2.57 6.42
CA ARG A 215 8.94 -2.77 7.35
C ARG A 215 9.37 -3.47 8.64
N THR A 216 10.45 -4.24 8.62
CA THR A 216 10.93 -5.02 9.76
C THR A 216 12.05 -4.34 10.55
N SER A 217 12.73 -3.33 10.00
CA SER A 217 13.76 -2.56 10.73
C SER A 217 13.22 -1.65 11.86
N SER A 218 11.93 -1.74 12.19
CA SER A 218 11.34 -1.14 13.40
C SER A 218 10.97 -2.19 14.47
N ALA A 219 11.28 -3.46 14.24
CA ALA A 219 11.25 -4.48 15.29
C ALA A 219 12.68 -4.69 15.76
N GLU A 220 13.05 -4.06 16.88
CA GLU A 220 14.19 -4.50 17.68
C GLU A 220 14.02 -6.00 18.00
N PRO A 221 15.12 -6.78 17.99
CA PRO A 221 15.04 -8.18 18.40
C PRO A 221 14.52 -8.27 19.83
N ARG A 222 13.49 -9.09 20.04
CA ARG A 222 13.04 -9.48 21.38
C ARG A 222 14.22 -10.13 22.09
N VAL A 223 14.79 -9.43 23.07
CA VAL A 223 15.69 -10.01 24.06
C VAL A 223 14.84 -10.98 24.89
N THR A 224 15.10 -12.27 24.76
CA THR A 224 14.56 -13.29 25.66
C THR A 224 15.30 -13.19 27.00
N PRO A 225 14.61 -13.03 28.14
CA PRO A 225 15.26 -13.18 29.44
C PRO A 225 15.60 -14.66 29.64
N SER A 226 16.84 -14.91 30.04
CA SER A 226 17.34 -16.15 30.63
C SER A 226 16.68 -16.43 31.99
#